data_AF-Q8KEC7-F1
#
_entry.id   AF-Q8KEC7-F1
#
_cell.length_a   1.000
_cell.length_b   1.000
_cell.length_c   1.000
_cell.angle_alpha   90.00
_cell.angle_beta   90.00
_cell.angle_gamma   90.00
#
_symmetry.space_group_name_H-M   'P 1'
#
loop_
_entity.id
_entity.type
_entity.pdbx_description
1 polymer ?
#
loop_
_entity_poly.entity_id
_entity_poly.type
_entity_poly.pdbx_seq_one_letter_code
_entity_poly.pdbx_strand_id
1 'polypeptide(L)'
;MQLDTRRFASLVSWIISPVVVAPAVYLLIVLYRYSATSSHLDWFLVLFLSATIVPMFLIYGLKKIGRVSDYNITFREQRFLPLLVLVGVNLVGYELMKQLDAPRFLSAILLFNAVNTVFILLVTLQWKISIHLFSLTSSIALLVLSFGLPALVLLCFVPLLMWSRIYLKAHNFMQTLVGSIIGFLLMYGEFKWWLAL
;
A
#
# COMPACT_ATOMS: atom_id res chain seq x y z
N MET A 1 15.79 -4.15 27.78
CA MET A 1 15.69 -5.29 26.84
C MET A 1 14.32 -5.44 26.16
N GLN A 2 13.22 -5.83 26.83
CA GLN A 2 11.91 -5.96 26.16
C GLN A 2 11.34 -4.63 25.61
N LEU A 3 11.60 -3.52 26.31
CA LEU A 3 11.24 -2.17 25.83
C LEU A 3 11.99 -1.79 24.56
N ASP A 4 13.25 -2.22 24.41
CA ASP A 4 14.09 -1.93 23.24
C ASP A 4 13.60 -2.72 22.03
N THR A 5 13.26 -4.00 22.21
CA THR A 5 12.69 -4.84 21.14
C THR A 5 11.33 -4.30 20.67
N ARG A 6 10.46 -3.86 21.60
CA ARG A 6 9.16 -3.28 21.22
C ARG A 6 9.32 -1.95 20.48
N ARG A 7 10.25 -1.10 20.90
CA ARG A 7 10.60 0.14 20.18
C ARG A 7 11.12 -0.17 18.78
N PHE A 8 12.02 -1.15 18.65
CA PHE A 8 12.54 -1.58 17.35
C PHE A 8 11.44 -2.14 16.45
N ALA A 9 10.58 -3.02 16.95
CA ALA A 9 9.43 -3.53 16.19
C ALA A 9 8.51 -2.39 15.73
N SER A 10 8.24 -1.41 16.59
CA SER A 10 7.45 -0.22 16.25
C SER A 10 8.12 0.60 15.16
N LEU A 11 9.44 0.84 15.27
CA LEU A 11 10.22 1.56 14.25
C LEU A 11 10.12 0.87 12.90
N VAL A 12 10.35 -0.44 12.85
CA VAL A 12 10.20 -1.26 11.63
C VAL A 12 8.79 -1.12 11.05
N SER A 13 7.75 -1.20 11.88
CA SER A 13 6.37 -1.07 11.40
C SER A 13 6.07 0.30 10.81
N TRP A 14 6.65 1.37 11.34
CA TRP A 14 6.43 2.73 10.85
C TRP A 14 7.23 3.03 9.59
N ILE A 15 8.51 2.63 9.54
CA ILE A 15 9.38 2.85 8.38
C ILE A 15 8.89 2.03 7.18
N ILE A 16 8.50 0.77 7.39
CA ILE A 16 8.00 -0.12 6.34
C ILE A 16 6.46 -0.08 6.30
N SER A 17 5.87 1.08 6.58
CA SER A 17 4.42 1.29 6.51
C SER A 17 3.98 1.64 5.09
N PRO A 18 2.70 1.40 4.73
CA PRO A 18 2.17 1.79 3.43
C PRO A 18 2.39 3.27 3.09
N VAL A 19 2.25 4.15 4.09
CA VAL A 19 2.36 5.61 3.91
C VAL A 19 3.79 6.10 3.62
N VAL A 20 4.79 5.23 3.81
CA VAL A 20 6.21 5.50 3.50
C VAL A 20 6.65 4.71 2.26
N VAL A 21 6.38 3.41 2.22
CA VAL A 21 6.89 2.52 1.17
C VAL A 21 6.23 2.81 -0.19
N ALA A 22 4.90 2.93 -0.22
CA ALA A 22 4.17 3.16 -1.46
C ALA A 22 4.62 4.45 -2.18
N PRO A 23 4.61 5.65 -1.53
CA PRO A 23 5.05 6.86 -2.21
C PRO A 23 6.54 6.86 -2.57
N ALA A 24 7.40 6.21 -1.79
CA ALA A 24 8.82 6.08 -2.13
C ALA A 24 9.02 5.27 -3.42
N VAL A 25 8.29 4.15 -3.56
CA VAL A 25 8.29 3.33 -4.77
C VAL A 25 7.70 4.10 -5.95
N TYR A 26 6.60 4.84 -5.75
CA TYR A 26 6.00 5.66 -6.80
C TYR A 26 6.94 6.75 -7.29
N LEU A 27 7.60 7.47 -6.38
CA LEU A 27 8.60 8.48 -6.72
C LEU A 27 9.73 7.86 -7.54
N LEU A 28 10.27 6.73 -7.08
CA LEU A 28 11.37 6.04 -7.73
C LEU A 28 10.99 5.58 -9.16
N ILE A 29 9.79 5.05 -9.36
CA ILE A 29 9.27 4.69 -10.69
C ILE A 29 9.10 5.92 -11.58
N VAL A 30 8.53 7.01 -11.03
CA VAL A 30 8.33 8.27 -11.76
C VAL A 30 9.66 8.86 -12.22
N LEU A 31 10.64 8.97 -11.33
CA LEU A 31 11.96 9.52 -11.67
C LEU A 31 12.73 8.63 -12.64
N TYR A 32 12.64 7.30 -12.49
CA TYR A 32 13.35 6.37 -13.37
C TYR A 32 12.77 6.34 -14.78
N ARG A 33 11.44 6.28 -14.92
CA ARG A 33 10.79 6.07 -16.23
C ARG A 33 10.34 7.34 -16.93
N TYR A 34 10.11 8.42 -16.18
CA TYR A 34 9.36 9.57 -16.68
C TYR A 34 9.99 10.94 -16.36
N SER A 35 11.21 10.99 -15.81
CA SER A 35 11.89 12.25 -15.42
C SER A 35 12.07 13.25 -16.57
N ALA A 36 12.13 12.79 -17.83
CA ALA A 36 12.23 13.67 -18.99
C ALA A 36 10.91 14.38 -19.35
N THR A 37 9.77 13.97 -18.79
CA THR A 37 8.46 14.57 -19.09
C THR A 37 8.15 15.69 -18.11
N SER A 38 7.72 16.87 -18.55
CA SER A 38 7.45 18.01 -17.66
C SER A 38 6.38 17.72 -16.59
N SER A 39 5.36 16.91 -16.90
CA SER A 39 4.26 16.58 -15.98
C SER A 39 4.56 15.49 -14.96
N HIS A 40 5.79 14.97 -14.88
CA HIS A 40 6.11 13.83 -14.01
C HIS A 40 5.83 14.10 -12.53
N LEU A 41 6.03 15.35 -12.07
CA LEU A 41 5.73 15.75 -10.70
C LEU A 41 4.23 15.83 -10.41
N ASP A 42 3.40 16.20 -11.38
CA ASP A 42 1.94 16.24 -11.22
C ASP A 42 1.39 14.82 -11.03
N TRP A 43 1.89 13.87 -11.83
CA TRP A 43 1.55 12.46 -11.66
C TRP A 43 2.04 11.92 -10.30
N PHE A 44 3.26 12.24 -9.89
CA PHE A 44 3.72 11.85 -8.56
C PHE A 44 2.85 12.47 -7.45
N LEU A 45 2.43 13.73 -7.59
CA LEU A 45 1.60 14.40 -6.61
C LEU A 45 0.25 13.68 -6.43
N VAL A 46 -0.42 13.28 -7.52
CA VAL A 46 -1.68 12.53 -7.43
C VAL A 46 -1.49 11.18 -6.73
N LEU A 47 -0.40 10.46 -7.03
CA LEU A 47 -0.05 9.20 -6.36
C LEU A 47 0.23 9.41 -4.86
N PHE A 48 1.02 10.43 -4.53
CA PHE A 48 1.41 10.78 -3.16
C PHE A 48 0.20 11.19 -2.32
N LEU A 49 -0.68 12.03 -2.87
CA LEU A 49 -1.91 12.44 -2.20
C LEU A 49 -2.80 11.22 -1.89
N SER A 50 -2.96 10.32 -2.87
CA SER A 50 -3.83 9.14 -2.75
C SER A 50 -3.29 8.11 -1.76
N ALA A 51 -1.97 7.89 -1.71
CA ALA A 51 -1.36 6.84 -0.90
C ALA A 51 -0.95 7.29 0.52
N THR A 52 -0.71 8.59 0.72
CA THR A 52 -0.14 9.09 1.97
C THR A 52 -1.01 10.16 2.60
N ILE A 53 -1.22 11.29 1.93
CA ILE A 53 -1.85 12.46 2.55
C ILE A 53 -3.31 12.17 2.91
N VAL A 54 -4.12 11.74 1.95
CA VAL A 54 -5.54 11.49 2.17
C VAL A 54 -5.77 10.36 3.20
N PRO A 55 -5.10 9.19 3.12
CA PRO A 55 -5.23 8.14 4.14
C PRO A 55 -4.83 8.61 5.54
N MET A 56 -3.74 9.37 5.69
CA MET A 56 -3.32 9.88 7.01
C MET A 56 -4.35 10.84 7.61
N PHE A 57 -4.83 11.81 6.83
CA PHE A 57 -5.86 12.75 7.30
C PHE A 57 -7.17 12.05 7.63
N LEU A 58 -7.57 11.05 6.83
CA LEU A 58 -8.74 10.23 7.08
C LEU A 58 -8.62 9.49 8.42
N ILE A 59 -7.52 8.75 8.65
CA ILE A 59 -7.33 7.98 9.88
C ILE A 59 -7.23 8.93 11.09
N TYR A 60 -6.51 10.05 10.96
CA TYR A 60 -6.43 11.07 12.00
C TYR A 60 -7.81 11.64 12.36
N GLY A 61 -8.60 12.03 11.35
CA GLY A 61 -9.95 12.55 11.53
C GLY A 61 -10.87 11.52 12.20
N LEU A 62 -10.89 10.29 11.70
CA LEU A 62 -11.69 9.20 12.27
C LEU A 62 -11.30 8.88 13.72
N LYS A 63 -10.00 8.97 14.06
CA LYS A 63 -9.54 8.77 15.44
C LYS A 63 -10.02 9.91 16.33
N LYS A 64 -9.94 11.16 15.86
CA LYS A 64 -10.38 12.36 16.60
C LYS A 64 -11.87 12.32 16.92
N ILE A 65 -12.70 11.77 16.04
CA ILE A 65 -14.15 11.62 16.26
C ILE A 65 -14.54 10.27 16.90
N GLY A 66 -13.57 9.48 17.37
CA GLY A 66 -13.82 8.22 18.08
C GLY A 66 -14.33 7.05 17.23
N ARG A 67 -14.26 7.15 15.88
CA ARG A 67 -14.67 6.06 14.96
C ARG A 67 -13.62 4.95 14.84
N VAL A 68 -12.35 5.25 15.10
CA VAL A 68 -11.26 4.25 15.18
C VAL A 68 -10.50 4.40 16.50
N SER A 69 -10.08 3.27 17.10
CA SER A 69 -9.38 3.27 18.39
C SER A 69 -7.91 3.66 18.27
N ASP A 70 -7.27 3.31 17.16
CA ASP A 70 -5.84 3.44 16.94
C ASP A 70 -5.51 3.70 15.47
N TYR A 71 -4.33 4.27 15.22
CA TYR A 71 -3.89 4.62 13.85
C TYR A 71 -3.62 3.40 12.96
N ASN A 72 -3.49 2.19 13.53
CA ASN A 72 -3.31 0.96 12.76
C ASN A 72 -4.65 0.26 12.43
N ILE A 73 -5.78 0.80 12.92
CA ILE A 73 -7.13 0.25 12.78
C ILE A 73 -7.10 -1.26 13.10
N THR A 74 -6.79 -1.57 14.35
CA THR A 74 -6.52 -2.94 14.81
C THR A 74 -7.75 -3.84 14.71
N PHE A 75 -8.93 -3.28 15.00
CA PHE A 75 -10.22 -3.96 14.92
C PHE A 75 -10.77 -3.90 13.50
N ARG A 76 -11.19 -5.06 12.97
CA ARG A 76 -11.65 -5.18 11.58
C ARG A 76 -12.98 -4.46 11.35
N GLU A 77 -13.80 -4.38 12.39
CA GLU A 77 -15.12 -3.73 12.41
C GLU A 77 -15.00 -2.23 12.15
N GLN A 78 -13.84 -1.64 12.45
CA GLN A 78 -13.52 -0.24 12.22
C GLN A 78 -12.94 0.05 10.83
N ARG A 79 -12.67 -0.99 10.01
CA ARG A 79 -11.98 -0.84 8.70
C ARG A 79 -12.90 -0.52 7.53
N PHE A 80 -14.21 -0.81 7.65
CA PHE A 80 -15.14 -0.67 6.52
C PHE A 80 -15.12 0.75 5.92
N LEU A 81 -15.35 1.77 6.76
CA LEU A 81 -15.38 3.17 6.31
C LEU A 81 -14.01 3.65 5.76
N PRO A 82 -12.88 3.45 6.46
CA PRO A 82 -11.56 3.79 5.93
C PRO A 82 -11.27 3.17 4.56
N LEU A 83 -11.55 1.88 4.40
CA LEU A 83 -11.29 1.15 3.15
C LEU A 83 -12.21 1.62 2.03
N LEU A 84 -13.51 1.84 2.31
CA LEU A 84 -14.45 2.34 1.32
C LEU A 84 -14.05 3.72 0.79
N VAL A 85 -13.64 4.63 1.67
CA VAL A 85 -13.13 5.94 1.27
C VAL A 85 -11.85 5.77 0.43
N LEU A 86 -10.95 4.87 0.81
CA LEU A 86 -9.72 4.62 0.06
C LEU A 86 -9.99 4.07 -1.36
N VAL A 87 -11.03 3.25 -1.56
CA VAL A 87 -11.48 2.86 -2.90
C VAL A 87 -11.86 4.10 -3.71
N GLY A 88 -12.70 4.97 -3.16
CA GLY A 88 -13.12 6.20 -3.83
C GLY A 88 -11.95 7.13 -4.16
N VAL A 89 -11.02 7.32 -3.22
CA VAL A 89 -9.81 8.16 -3.42
C VAL A 89 -8.96 7.63 -4.57
N ASN A 90 -8.73 6.31 -4.64
CA ASN A 90 -7.95 5.73 -5.72
C ASN A 90 -8.68 5.81 -7.07
N LEU A 91 -10.00 5.62 -7.12
CA LEU A 91 -10.79 5.78 -8.35
C LEU A 91 -10.79 7.23 -8.84
N VAL A 92 -10.97 8.21 -7.95
CA VAL A 92 -10.87 9.64 -8.30
C VAL A 92 -9.45 9.96 -8.81
N GLY A 93 -8.42 9.47 -8.12
CA GLY A 93 -7.04 9.63 -8.57
C GLY A 93 -6.78 9.00 -9.94
N TYR A 94 -7.37 7.84 -10.23
CA TYR A 94 -7.29 7.20 -11.54
C TYR A 94 -7.95 8.05 -12.64
N GLU A 95 -9.14 8.62 -12.39
CA GLU A 95 -9.79 9.53 -13.32
C GLU A 95 -8.97 10.80 -13.56
N LEU A 96 -8.38 11.38 -12.50
CA LEU A 96 -7.47 12.52 -12.61
C LEU A 96 -6.22 12.17 -13.44
N MET A 97 -5.64 10.98 -13.26
CA MET A 97 -4.52 10.52 -14.07
C MET A 97 -4.84 10.48 -15.56
N LYS A 98 -6.06 10.08 -15.94
CA LYS A 98 -6.48 10.08 -17.34
C LYS A 98 -6.60 11.51 -17.89
N GLN A 99 -7.08 12.47 -17.09
CA GLN A 99 -7.17 13.87 -17.48
C GLN A 99 -5.79 14.56 -17.60
N LEU A 100 -4.80 14.06 -16.88
CA LEU A 100 -3.40 14.52 -16.94
C LEU A 100 -2.57 13.75 -17.99
N ASP A 101 -3.21 12.99 -18.87
CA ASP A 101 -2.58 12.14 -19.89
C ASP A 101 -1.45 11.26 -19.33
N ALA A 102 -1.63 10.80 -18.09
CA ALA A 102 -0.60 10.03 -17.41
C ALA A 102 -0.38 8.68 -18.11
N PRO A 103 0.86 8.16 -18.12
CA PRO A 103 1.17 6.85 -18.66
C PRO A 103 0.25 5.79 -18.07
N ARG A 104 -0.23 4.87 -18.92
CA ARG A 104 -1.13 3.77 -18.51
C ARG A 104 -0.62 3.03 -17.26
N PHE A 105 0.69 2.86 -17.14
CA PHE A 105 1.33 2.26 -15.97
C PHE A 105 1.02 3.01 -14.66
N LEU A 106 1.19 4.33 -14.62
CA LEU A 106 0.95 5.13 -13.41
C LEU A 106 -0.55 5.19 -13.05
N SER A 107 -1.41 5.34 -14.06
CA SER A 107 -2.87 5.29 -13.84
C SER A 107 -3.30 3.91 -13.28
N ALA A 108 -2.72 2.82 -13.77
CA ALA A 108 -3.04 1.46 -13.35
C ALA A 108 -2.71 1.21 -11.86
N ILE A 109 -1.71 1.92 -11.29
CA ILE A 109 -1.39 1.82 -9.86
C ILE A 109 -2.62 2.18 -9.04
N LEU A 110 -3.29 3.28 -9.37
CA LEU A 110 -4.47 3.74 -8.63
C LEU A 110 -5.68 2.84 -8.89
N LEU A 111 -5.91 2.42 -10.14
CA LEU A 111 -6.98 1.49 -10.46
C LEU A 111 -6.84 0.18 -9.68
N PHE A 112 -5.66 -0.43 -9.69
CA PHE A 112 -5.42 -1.70 -9.01
C PHE A 112 -5.29 -1.56 -7.50
N ASN A 113 -4.84 -0.42 -6.98
CA ASN A 113 -5.00 -0.12 -5.56
C ASN A 113 -6.49 -0.09 -5.17
N ALA A 114 -7.38 0.47 -5.99
CA ALA A 114 -8.82 0.46 -5.73
C ALA A 114 -9.38 -0.96 -5.74
N VAL A 115 -9.08 -1.75 -6.78
CA VAL A 115 -9.52 -3.16 -6.92
C VAL A 115 -9.02 -3.99 -5.72
N ASN A 116 -7.73 -3.88 -5.39
CA ASN A 116 -7.15 -4.58 -4.25
C ASN A 116 -7.72 -4.12 -2.91
N THR A 117 -8.10 -2.84 -2.78
CA THR A 117 -8.77 -2.33 -1.58
C THR A 117 -10.18 -2.90 -1.46
N VAL A 118 -10.92 -3.06 -2.57
CA VAL A 118 -12.21 -3.78 -2.59
C VAL A 118 -12.02 -5.23 -2.16
N PHE A 119 -10.99 -5.92 -2.69
CA PHE A 119 -10.66 -7.27 -2.26
C PHE A 119 -10.39 -7.34 -0.74
N ILE A 120 -9.55 -6.45 -0.22
CA ILE A 120 -9.26 -6.36 1.23
C ILE A 120 -10.55 -6.10 2.03
N LEU A 121 -11.43 -5.21 1.55
CA LEU A 121 -12.72 -4.91 2.17
C LEU A 121 -13.60 -6.16 2.27
N LEU A 122 -13.73 -6.93 1.19
CA LEU A 122 -14.50 -8.17 1.16
C LEU A 122 -13.94 -9.22 2.12
N VAL A 123 -12.62 -9.40 2.14
CA VAL A 123 -11.95 -10.28 3.12
C VAL A 123 -12.22 -9.81 4.54
N THR A 124 -12.20 -8.50 4.78
CA THR A 124 -12.39 -7.86 6.09
C THR A 124 -13.74 -8.18 6.75
N LEU A 125 -14.76 -8.52 5.95
CA LEU A 125 -16.10 -8.90 6.43
C LEU A 125 -16.09 -10.17 7.29
N GLN A 126 -15.17 -11.11 7.02
CA GLN A 126 -15.11 -12.42 7.70
C GLN A 126 -13.77 -12.67 8.39
N TRP A 127 -12.68 -12.11 7.87
CA TRP A 127 -11.32 -12.30 8.38
C TRP A 127 -10.53 -11.00 8.27
N LYS A 128 -9.23 -10.94 8.59
CA LYS A 128 -8.42 -9.74 8.32
C LYS A 128 -7.03 -10.14 7.85
N ILE A 129 -6.51 -9.45 6.84
CA ILE A 129 -5.11 -9.58 6.41
C ILE A 129 -4.30 -8.33 6.80
N SER A 130 -2.97 -8.46 6.77
CA SER A 130 -2.06 -7.35 7.04
C SER A 130 -1.92 -6.45 5.82
N ILE A 131 -2.54 -5.26 5.87
CA ILE A 131 -2.42 -4.23 4.83
C ILE A 131 -0.96 -3.75 4.70
N HIS A 132 -0.19 -3.77 5.79
CA HIS A 132 1.23 -3.42 5.75
C HIS A 132 2.03 -4.39 4.86
N LEU A 133 1.81 -5.69 5.04
CA LEU A 133 2.51 -6.70 4.25
C LEU A 133 2.00 -6.74 2.81
N PHE A 134 0.69 -6.61 2.63
CA PHE A 134 0.07 -6.50 1.31
C PHE A 134 0.66 -5.33 0.50
N SER A 135 0.74 -4.15 1.11
CA SER A 135 1.28 -2.95 0.48
C SER A 135 2.78 -3.06 0.18
N LEU A 136 3.57 -3.62 1.11
CA LEU A 136 5.00 -3.88 0.89
C LEU A 136 5.20 -4.77 -0.35
N THR A 137 4.53 -5.92 -0.41
CA THR A 137 4.74 -6.86 -1.51
C THR A 137 4.13 -6.40 -2.83
N SER A 138 3.01 -5.66 -2.80
CA SER A 138 2.49 -4.95 -3.98
C SER A 138 3.51 -3.94 -4.52
N SER A 139 4.17 -3.19 -3.62
CA SER A 139 5.20 -2.23 -4.02
C SER A 139 6.43 -2.93 -4.60
N ILE A 140 6.84 -4.08 -4.05
CA ILE A 140 7.92 -4.89 -4.62
C ILE A 140 7.52 -5.42 -6.00
N ALA A 141 6.27 -5.85 -6.22
CA ALA A 141 5.79 -6.26 -7.53
C ALA A 141 5.90 -5.13 -8.57
N LEU A 142 5.53 -3.90 -8.20
CA LEU A 142 5.70 -2.72 -9.07
C LEU A 142 7.17 -2.44 -9.41
N LEU A 143 8.08 -2.64 -8.45
CA LEU A 143 9.52 -2.55 -8.69
C LEU A 143 10.02 -3.65 -9.62
N VAL A 144 9.55 -4.89 -9.47
CA VAL A 144 9.91 -5.99 -10.39
C VAL A 144 9.45 -5.68 -11.82
N LEU A 145 8.25 -5.09 -11.97
CA LEU A 145 7.73 -4.69 -13.28
C LEU A 145 8.49 -3.50 -13.91
N SER A 146 9.16 -2.69 -13.10
CA SER A 146 9.85 -1.48 -13.56
C SER A 146 11.36 -1.65 -13.72
N PHE A 147 11.98 -2.50 -12.88
CA PHE A 147 13.44 -2.70 -12.76
C PHE A 147 13.87 -4.15 -12.98
N GLY A 148 12.92 -5.07 -13.19
CA GLY A 148 13.18 -6.49 -13.44
C GLY A 148 13.34 -7.33 -12.16
N LEU A 149 13.68 -8.61 -12.37
CA LEU A 149 13.81 -9.61 -11.31
C LEU A 149 14.77 -9.26 -10.15
N PRO A 150 15.86 -8.46 -10.34
CA PRO A 150 16.73 -8.09 -9.22
C PRO A 150 15.98 -7.40 -8.05
N ALA A 151 14.87 -6.72 -8.31
CA ALA A 151 14.04 -6.10 -7.27
C ALA A 151 13.44 -7.11 -6.27
N LEU A 152 13.39 -8.41 -6.60
CA LEU A 152 12.95 -9.47 -5.69
C LEU A 152 13.81 -9.57 -4.43
N VAL A 153 15.05 -9.05 -4.44
CA VAL A 153 15.90 -8.99 -3.23
C VAL A 153 15.20 -8.27 -2.07
N LEU A 154 14.32 -7.31 -2.37
CA LEU A 154 13.55 -6.55 -1.37
C LEU A 154 12.52 -7.39 -0.62
N LEU A 155 12.21 -8.62 -1.08
CA LEU A 155 11.41 -9.57 -0.31
C LEU A 155 12.08 -9.95 1.02
N CYS A 156 13.37 -9.67 1.22
CA CYS A 156 14.04 -9.82 2.50
C CYS A 156 13.41 -8.96 3.62
N PHE A 157 12.72 -7.85 3.29
CA PHE A 157 11.98 -7.03 4.24
C PHE A 157 10.67 -7.66 4.73
N VAL A 158 10.13 -8.64 3.99
CA VAL A 158 8.89 -9.33 4.36
C VAL A 158 9.00 -10.03 5.72
N PRO A 159 9.96 -10.95 5.98
CA PRO A 159 10.07 -11.59 7.29
C PRO A 159 10.32 -10.59 8.43
N LEU A 160 11.07 -9.51 8.18
CA LEU A 160 11.30 -8.45 9.16
C LEU A 160 10.00 -7.73 9.54
N LEU A 161 9.19 -7.34 8.55
CA LEU A 161 7.90 -6.69 8.80
C LEU A 161 6.87 -7.67 9.38
N MET A 162 6.85 -8.93 8.93
CA MET A 162 6.01 -9.99 9.51
C MET A 162 6.30 -10.14 11.01
N TRP A 163 7.58 -10.26 11.38
CA TRP A 163 8.01 -10.31 12.78
C TRP A 163 7.51 -9.10 13.57
N SER A 164 7.74 -7.88 13.06
CA SER A 164 7.29 -6.65 13.71
C SER A 164 5.78 -6.65 13.99
N ARG A 165 4.96 -7.01 12.98
CA ARG A 165 3.49 -7.00 13.12
C ARG A 165 2.98 -8.08 14.07
N ILE A 166 3.63 -9.24 14.12
CA ILE A 166 3.28 -10.32 15.05
C ILE A 166 3.73 -9.96 16.48
N TYR A 167 4.95 -9.46 16.65
CA TYR A 167 5.49 -9.05 17.95
C TYR A 167 4.67 -7.92 18.59
N LEU A 168 4.22 -6.96 17.78
CA LEU A 168 3.31 -5.89 18.21
C LEU A 168 1.86 -6.37 18.44
N LYS A 169 1.58 -7.67 18.28
CA LYS A 169 0.26 -8.29 18.40
C LYS A 169 -0.79 -7.67 17.47
N ALA A 170 -0.37 -7.03 16.38
CA ALA A 170 -1.29 -6.45 15.40
C ALA A 170 -1.93 -7.53 14.53
N HIS A 171 -1.16 -8.59 14.23
CA HIS A 171 -1.55 -9.69 13.35
C HIS A 171 -1.00 -11.03 13.82
N ASN A 172 -1.60 -12.13 13.38
CA ASN A 172 -1.01 -13.46 13.50
C ASN A 172 -0.27 -13.86 12.20
N PHE A 173 0.43 -15.00 12.24
CA PHE A 173 1.23 -15.50 11.12
C PHE A 173 0.42 -15.68 9.82
N MET A 174 -0.78 -16.25 9.88
CA MET A 174 -1.59 -16.47 8.66
C MET A 174 -2.05 -15.14 8.05
N GLN A 175 -2.39 -14.15 8.87
CA GLN A 175 -2.81 -12.83 8.41
C GLN A 175 -1.67 -12.07 7.72
N THR A 176 -0.42 -12.26 8.18
CA THR A 176 0.75 -11.64 7.56
C THR A 176 1.20 -12.42 6.32
N LEU A 177 1.24 -13.74 6.37
CA LEU A 177 1.63 -14.60 5.24
C LEU A 177 0.69 -14.43 4.04
N VAL A 178 -0.63 -14.56 4.26
CA VAL A 178 -1.62 -14.42 3.19
C VAL A 178 -1.62 -13.00 2.63
N GLY A 179 -1.50 -11.99 3.50
CA GLY A 179 -1.35 -10.60 3.05
C GLY A 179 -0.14 -10.40 2.12
N SER A 180 1.02 -10.96 2.48
CA SER A 180 2.24 -10.89 1.66
C SER A 180 2.07 -11.55 0.30
N ILE A 181 1.59 -12.80 0.27
CA ILE A 181 1.45 -13.60 -0.97
C ILE A 181 0.44 -12.93 -1.91
N ILE A 182 -0.75 -12.61 -1.41
CA ILE A 182 -1.81 -12.05 -2.24
C ILE A 182 -1.42 -10.66 -2.75
N GLY A 183 -0.80 -9.81 -1.91
CA GLY A 183 -0.35 -8.48 -2.33
C GLY A 183 0.62 -8.53 -3.53
N PHE A 184 1.57 -9.46 -3.53
CA PHE A 184 2.48 -9.63 -4.66
C PHE A 184 1.74 -10.13 -5.90
N LEU A 185 0.98 -11.23 -5.75
CA LEU A 185 0.38 -11.94 -6.87
C LEU A 185 -0.70 -11.12 -7.58
N LEU A 186 -1.57 -10.43 -6.81
CA LEU A 186 -2.60 -9.58 -7.42
C LEU A 186 -1.95 -8.44 -8.16
N MET A 187 -1.10 -7.65 -7.52
CA MET A 187 -0.48 -6.48 -8.16
C MET A 187 0.34 -6.88 -9.40
N TYR A 188 1.16 -7.94 -9.30
CA TYR A 188 1.95 -8.42 -10.43
C TYR A 188 1.07 -8.93 -11.58
N GLY A 189 0.07 -9.78 -11.27
CA GLY A 189 -0.82 -10.37 -12.26
C GLY A 189 -1.74 -9.36 -12.95
N GLU A 190 -2.32 -8.44 -12.18
CA GLU A 190 -3.14 -7.34 -12.66
C GLU A 190 -2.38 -6.47 -13.67
N PHE A 191 -1.14 -6.09 -13.35
CA PHE A 191 -0.30 -5.29 -14.25
C PHE A 191 0.14 -6.06 -15.50
N LYS A 192 0.57 -7.32 -15.35
CA LYS A 192 0.94 -8.18 -16.48
C LYS A 192 -0.22 -8.30 -17.46
N TRP A 193 -1.43 -8.58 -16.94
CA TRP A 193 -2.65 -8.66 -17.73
C TRP A 193 -2.99 -7.32 -18.40
N TRP A 194 -2.99 -6.21 -17.64
CA TRP A 194 -3.38 -4.89 -18.13
C TRP A 194 -2.46 -4.32 -19.21
N LEU A 195 -1.16 -4.59 -19.08
CA LEU A 195 -0.12 -4.10 -19.99
C LEU A 195 0.19 -5.10 -21.11
N ALA A 196 -0.48 -6.26 -21.12
CA ALA A 196 -0.25 -7.35 -22.06
C ALA A 196 1.24 -7.78 -22.14
N LEU A 197 1.89 -7.83 -20.97
CA LEU A 197 3.30 -8.21 -20.80
C LEU A 197 3.48 -9.72 -20.65
#